data_AF-A0A7W6XK52-F1
#
_entry.id   AF-A0A7W6XK52-F1
#
_cell.length_a   1.000
_cell.length_b   1.000
_cell.length_c   1.000
_cell.angle_alpha   90.00
_cell.angle_beta   90.00
_cell.angle_gamma   90.00
#
_symmetry.space_group_name_H-M   'P 1'
#
loop_
_entity.id
_entity.type
_entity.pdbx_description
1 polymer ?
#
loop_
_entity_poly.entity_id
_entity_poly.type
_entity_poly.pdbx_seq_one_letter_code
_entity_poly.pdbx_strand_id
1 'polypeptide(L)'
;MAHSFNGFPSPTADDFRDLLIALGSSGPKASKPTPLDNYLATHPIAKAFLTAPKPAPVSYATLPYYGVNTFKFTNGDGQVTFGRCQFLPTAGAHYLSDGEAVNKAGNCLSAEIRTRADQGPVNFKVMLQVAAAED
;
A
#
# COMPACT_ATOMS: atom_id res chain seq x y z
N MET A 1 8.38 1.71 7.73
CA MET A 1 7.18 0.93 7.37
C MET A 1 6.67 1.47 6.04
N ALA A 2 6.33 0.62 5.08
CA ALA A 2 5.84 0.97 3.75
C ALA A 2 4.78 -0.04 3.31
N HIS A 3 3.96 0.28 2.31
CA HIS A 3 3.02 -0.67 1.70
C HIS A 3 2.82 -0.40 0.21
N SER A 4 2.16 -1.32 -0.50
CA SER A 4 2.07 -1.35 -1.96
C SER A 4 0.94 -0.49 -2.55
N PHE A 5 0.54 0.58 -1.86
CA PHE A 5 -0.45 1.55 -2.36
C PHE A 5 0.01 2.97 -2.03
N ASN A 6 -0.21 3.93 -2.94
CA ASN A 6 0.18 5.31 -2.70
C ASN A 6 -0.93 6.08 -1.96
N GLY A 7 -1.06 5.82 -0.67
CA GLY A 7 -2.06 6.47 0.18
C GLY A 7 -2.51 5.56 1.32
N PHE A 8 -3.26 6.10 2.27
CA PHE A 8 -3.72 5.35 3.43
C PHE A 8 -5.20 5.70 3.70
N PRO A 9 -6.01 4.78 4.26
CA PRO A 9 -7.44 5.02 4.41
C PRO A 9 -7.79 6.05 5.49
N SER A 10 -6.84 6.43 6.34
CA SER A 10 -7.09 7.29 7.50
C SER A 10 -5.93 8.29 7.73
N PRO A 11 -6.20 9.52 8.19
CA PRO A 11 -5.16 10.49 8.54
C PRO A 11 -4.62 10.34 9.97
N THR A 12 -5.25 9.53 10.84
CA THR A 12 -4.84 9.38 12.25
C THR A 12 -4.87 7.93 12.74
N ALA A 13 -4.16 7.64 13.82
CA ALA A 13 -4.16 6.30 14.41
C ALA A 13 -5.53 5.91 15.01
N ASP A 14 -6.24 6.85 15.63
CA ASP A 14 -7.55 6.61 16.23
C ASP A 14 -8.61 6.32 15.16
N ASP A 15 -8.62 7.10 14.08
CA ASP A 15 -9.53 6.85 12.96
C ASP A 15 -9.19 5.53 12.23
N PHE A 16 -7.90 5.18 12.12
CA PHE A 16 -7.52 3.86 11.61
C PHE A 16 -8.00 2.71 12.51
N ARG A 17 -7.93 2.86 13.84
CA ARG A 17 -8.51 1.89 14.79
C ARG A 17 -10.01 1.74 14.54
N ASP A 18 -10.74 2.84 14.38
CA ASP A 18 -12.18 2.82 14.16
C ASP A 18 -12.54 2.12 12.84
N LEU A 19 -11.75 2.32 11.77
CA LEU A 19 -11.85 1.55 10.53
C LEU A 19 -11.64 0.04 10.78
N LEU A 20 -10.62 -0.35 11.54
CA LEU A 20 -10.34 -1.77 11.82
C LEU A 20 -11.48 -2.43 12.61
N ILE A 21 -12.07 -1.71 13.58
CA ILE A 21 -13.24 -2.17 14.34
C ILE A 21 -14.45 -2.33 13.41
N ALA A 22 -14.69 -1.36 12.53
CA ALA A 22 -15.78 -1.40 11.57
C ALA A 22 -15.63 -2.58 10.59
N LEU A 23 -14.42 -2.82 10.07
CA LEU A 23 -14.09 -3.98 9.22
C LEU A 23 -14.33 -5.30 9.96
N GLY A 24 -13.77 -5.45 11.16
CA GLY A 24 -13.90 -6.67 11.95
C GLY A 24 -15.35 -7.01 12.35
N SER A 25 -16.20 -5.99 12.46
CA SER A 25 -17.60 -6.12 12.86
C SER A 25 -18.59 -6.21 11.68
N SER A 26 -18.09 -6.19 10.44
CA SER A 26 -18.92 -6.19 9.21
C SER A 26 -18.85 -7.52 8.44
N GLY A 27 -18.74 -8.64 9.17
CA GLY A 27 -18.69 -9.97 8.57
C GLY A 27 -19.98 -10.38 7.84
N PRO A 28 -20.00 -11.55 7.17
CA PRO A 28 -21.10 -11.97 6.28
C PRO A 28 -22.49 -12.06 6.91
N LYS A 29 -22.57 -12.15 8.25
CA LYS A 29 -23.81 -12.26 9.02
C LYS A 29 -24.28 -10.93 9.61
N ALA A 30 -23.54 -9.84 9.43
CA ALA A 30 -23.90 -8.53 9.96
C ALA A 30 -25.15 -7.99 9.27
N SER A 31 -26.07 -7.40 10.05
CA SER A 31 -27.22 -6.70 9.51
C SER A 31 -26.78 -5.48 8.71
N LYS A 32 -27.48 -5.18 7.62
CA LYS A 32 -27.22 -3.99 6.79
C LYS A 32 -28.06 -2.78 7.27
N PRO A 33 -27.54 -1.55 7.22
CA PRO A 33 -26.15 -1.21 6.90
C PRO A 33 -25.18 -1.72 7.96
N THR A 34 -24.06 -2.27 7.51
CA THR A 34 -23.01 -2.78 8.41
C THR A 34 -22.27 -1.62 9.08
N PRO A 35 -21.52 -1.87 10.17
CA PRO A 35 -20.63 -0.86 10.74
C PRO A 35 -19.68 -0.23 9.72
N LEU A 36 -19.17 -1.02 8.76
CA LEU A 36 -18.34 -0.53 7.66
C LEU A 36 -19.14 0.38 6.71
N ASP A 37 -20.38 0.03 6.36
CA ASP A 37 -21.21 0.90 5.52
C ASP A 37 -21.40 2.27 6.17
N ASN A 38 -21.64 2.30 7.48
CA ASN A 38 -21.78 3.54 8.24
C ASN A 38 -20.45 4.32 8.32
N TYR A 39 -19.33 3.64 8.56
CA TYR A 39 -18.01 4.27 8.56
C TYR A 39 -17.68 4.90 7.20
N LEU A 40 -17.90 4.17 6.10
CA LEU A 40 -17.60 4.67 4.75
C LEU A 40 -18.52 5.79 4.27
N ALA A 41 -19.69 5.98 4.90
CA ALA A 41 -20.58 7.09 4.60
C ALA A 41 -19.99 8.45 4.99
N THR A 42 -19.12 8.49 6.00
CA THR A 42 -18.48 9.72 6.50
C THR A 42 -16.98 9.81 6.22
N HIS A 43 -16.36 8.73 5.72
CA HIS A 43 -14.91 8.65 5.44
C HIS A 43 -14.64 8.46 3.93
N PRO A 44 -14.75 9.51 3.10
CA PRO A 44 -14.56 9.40 1.64
C PRO A 44 -13.16 8.92 1.25
N ILE A 45 -12.12 9.27 2.03
CA ILE A 45 -10.75 8.80 1.81
C ILE A 45 -10.65 7.28 2.02
N ALA A 46 -11.21 6.76 3.12
CA ALA A 46 -11.26 5.33 3.37
C ALA A 46 -12.05 4.59 2.30
N LYS A 47 -13.19 5.15 1.87
CA LYS A 47 -14.00 4.60 0.77
C LYS A 47 -13.20 4.49 -0.52
N ALA A 48 -12.57 5.59 -0.95
CA ALA A 48 -11.73 5.61 -2.14
C ALA A 48 -10.57 4.61 -2.00
N PHE A 49 -9.92 4.55 -0.85
CA PHE A 49 -8.83 3.61 -0.58
C PHE A 49 -9.30 2.16 -0.71
N LEU A 50 -10.42 1.77 -0.08
CA LEU A 50 -10.89 0.38 -0.09
C LEU A 50 -11.42 -0.05 -1.45
N THR A 51 -12.07 0.84 -2.20
CA THR A 51 -12.64 0.52 -3.52
C THR A 51 -11.67 0.70 -4.68
N ALA A 52 -10.49 1.31 -4.46
CA ALA A 52 -9.49 1.47 -5.50
C ALA A 52 -9.03 0.11 -6.04
N PRO A 53 -8.86 -0.05 -7.37
CA PRO A 53 -8.30 -1.25 -7.96
C PRO A 53 -6.94 -1.60 -7.35
N LYS A 54 -6.78 -2.84 -6.90
CA LYS A 54 -5.53 -3.40 -6.37
C LYS A 54 -5.26 -4.74 -7.04
N PRO A 55 -4.84 -4.73 -8.32
CA PRO A 55 -4.64 -5.96 -9.08
C PRO A 55 -3.58 -6.84 -8.40
N ALA A 56 -3.75 -8.15 -8.49
CA ALA A 56 -2.80 -9.09 -7.90
C ALA A 56 -1.43 -8.95 -8.59
N PRO A 57 -0.33 -8.79 -7.84
CA PRO A 57 0.99 -8.71 -8.45
C PRO A 57 1.43 -10.07 -9.01
N VAL A 58 2.34 -10.04 -9.98
CA VAL A 58 3.07 -11.26 -10.40
C VAL A 58 4.06 -11.69 -9.31
N SER A 59 4.64 -10.74 -8.58
CA SER A 59 5.68 -10.95 -7.58
C SER A 59 5.72 -9.81 -6.55
N TYR A 60 6.18 -10.08 -5.33
CA TYR A 60 6.59 -9.01 -4.39
C TYR A 60 7.75 -8.17 -4.94
N ALA A 61 8.62 -8.76 -5.77
CA ALA A 61 9.75 -8.09 -6.41
C ALA A 61 9.35 -7.15 -7.55
N THR A 62 8.08 -7.15 -7.97
CA THR A 62 7.55 -6.31 -9.06
C THR A 62 6.42 -5.42 -8.59
N LEU A 63 6.39 -5.08 -7.30
CA LEU A 63 5.46 -4.12 -6.73
C LEU A 63 6.18 -2.82 -6.39
N PRO A 64 5.61 -1.65 -6.72
CA PRO A 64 6.03 -0.40 -6.09
C PRO A 64 5.58 -0.37 -4.63
N TYR A 65 6.43 0.15 -3.75
CA TYR A 65 6.09 0.39 -2.34
C TYR A 65 6.27 1.85 -1.99
N TYR A 66 5.40 2.34 -1.10
CA TYR A 66 5.33 3.74 -0.71
C TYR A 66 5.48 3.83 0.81
N GLY A 67 6.35 4.73 1.28
CA GLY A 67 6.51 5.03 2.71
C GLY A 67 5.28 5.71 3.34
N VAL A 68 4.31 6.12 2.50
CA VAL A 68 3.05 6.79 2.85
C VAL A 68 3.24 8.19 3.41
N ASN A 69 3.89 8.28 4.56
CA ASN A 69 4.07 9.51 5.31
C ASN A 69 5.16 10.39 4.71
N THR A 70 5.06 11.68 4.98
CA THR A 70 6.14 12.64 4.75
C THR A 70 7.13 12.58 5.91
N PHE A 71 8.41 12.57 5.58
CA PHE A 71 9.51 12.59 6.55
C PHE A 71 10.32 13.88 6.40
N LYS A 72 10.91 14.32 7.51
CA LYS A 72 11.88 15.40 7.57
C LYS A 72 13.29 14.83 7.44
N PHE A 73 14.03 15.28 6.43
CA PHE A 73 15.45 14.98 6.23
C PHE A 73 16.27 16.20 6.60
N THR A 74 17.48 16.00 7.13
CA THR A 74 18.38 17.09 7.50
C THR A 74 19.82 16.72 7.12
N ASN A 75 20.56 17.66 6.54
CA ASN A 75 21.97 17.46 6.16
C ASN A 75 22.95 17.98 7.23
N GLY A 76 24.26 17.84 6.98
CA GLY A 76 25.31 18.29 7.90
C GLY A 76 25.32 19.79 8.19
N ASP A 77 24.76 20.60 7.27
CA ASP A 77 24.65 22.05 7.40
C ASP A 77 23.32 22.49 8.07
N GLY A 78 22.49 21.53 8.50
CA GLY A 78 21.20 21.79 9.12
C GLY A 78 20.06 22.13 8.14
N GLN A 79 20.30 22.04 6.82
CA GLN A 79 19.25 22.25 5.81
C GLN A 79 18.20 21.15 5.88
N VAL A 80 16.93 21.55 5.83
CA VAL A 80 15.77 20.65 5.94
C VAL A 80 15.15 20.40 4.58
N THR A 81 14.85 19.12 4.31
CA THR A 81 14.07 18.69 3.14
C THR A 81 12.93 17.80 3.60
N PHE A 82 11.69 18.10 3.19
CA PHE A 82 10.57 17.20 3.40
C PHE A 82 10.36 16.32 2.17
N GLY A 83 10.04 15.05 2.38
CA GLY A 83 9.72 14.18 1.26
C GLY A 83 9.13 12.84 1.63
N ARG A 84 8.61 12.15 0.61
CA ARG A 84 8.00 10.82 0.71
C ARG A 84 8.90 9.80 0.01
N CYS A 85 9.26 8.75 0.72
CA CYS A 85 10.06 7.66 0.16
C CYS A 85 9.19 6.74 -0.71
N GLN A 86 9.75 6.31 -1.84
CA GLN A 86 9.18 5.28 -2.72
C GLN A 86 10.25 4.24 -3.05
N PHE A 87 9.84 2.99 -3.18
CA PHE A 87 10.68 1.87 -3.59
C PHE A 87 10.13 1.33 -4.89
N LEU A 88 10.86 1.59 -5.99
CA LEU A 88 10.42 1.22 -7.32
C LEU A 88 11.19 -0.02 -7.80
N PRO A 89 10.50 -1.10 -8.19
CA PRO A 89 11.18 -2.31 -8.66
C PRO A 89 11.94 -2.00 -9.95
N THR A 90 13.22 -2.37 -10.02
CA THR A 90 14.03 -2.10 -11.23
C THR A 90 13.50 -2.86 -12.44
N ALA A 91 12.87 -4.02 -12.22
CA ALA A 91 12.21 -4.83 -13.23
C ALA A 91 10.87 -4.25 -13.72
N GLY A 92 10.39 -3.15 -13.12
CA GLY A 92 9.07 -2.58 -13.40
C GLY A 92 7.94 -3.24 -12.62
N ALA A 93 6.77 -2.60 -12.65
CA ALA A 93 5.57 -3.11 -11.99
C ALA A 93 4.86 -4.13 -12.89
N HIS A 94 4.56 -5.32 -12.36
CA HIS A 94 3.91 -6.40 -13.11
C HIS A 94 2.74 -6.98 -12.31
N TYR A 95 1.59 -7.05 -12.96
CA TYR A 95 0.33 -7.50 -12.37
C TYR A 95 -0.29 -8.60 -13.23
N LEU A 96 -1.01 -9.50 -12.56
CA LEU A 96 -1.83 -10.51 -13.20
C LEU A 96 -3.12 -9.86 -13.71
N SER A 97 -3.66 -10.42 -14.79
CA SER A 97 -5.07 -10.20 -15.14
C SER A 97 -5.98 -10.88 -14.12
N ASP A 98 -7.24 -10.42 -14.04
CA ASP A 98 -8.23 -10.99 -13.12
C ASP A 98 -8.42 -12.51 -13.34
N GLY A 99 -8.41 -12.96 -14.61
CA GLY A 99 -8.53 -14.38 -14.96
C GLY A 99 -7.33 -15.22 -14.52
N GLU A 100 -6.12 -14.66 -14.56
CA GLU A 100 -4.92 -15.35 -14.07
C GLU A 100 -4.91 -15.40 -12.53
N ALA A 101 -5.36 -14.33 -11.87
CA ALA A 101 -5.35 -14.21 -10.42
C ALA A 101 -6.26 -15.26 -9.74
N VAL A 102 -7.43 -15.53 -10.31
CA VAL A 102 -8.40 -16.52 -9.77
C VAL A 102 -7.81 -17.93 -9.64
N ASN A 103 -6.86 -18.29 -10.52
CA ASN A 103 -6.28 -19.63 -10.57
C ASN A 103 -4.98 -19.77 -9.76
N LYS A 104 -4.52 -18.71 -9.09
CA LYS A 104 -3.28 -18.77 -8.31
C LYS A 104 -3.52 -19.46 -6.95
N ALA A 105 -2.56 -20.31 -6.57
CA ALA A 105 -2.51 -20.85 -5.22
C ALA A 105 -2.32 -19.72 -4.18
N GLY A 106 -2.89 -19.90 -2.98
CA GLY A 106 -2.82 -18.88 -1.92
C GLY A 106 -1.40 -18.51 -1.46
N ASN A 107 -0.40 -19.35 -1.75
CA ASN A 107 1.01 -19.13 -1.45
C ASN A 107 1.84 -18.66 -2.66
N CYS A 108 1.22 -18.36 -3.81
CA CYS A 108 1.93 -18.12 -5.07
C CYS A 108 3.03 -17.06 -4.96
N LEU A 109 2.78 -15.92 -4.31
CA LEU A 109 3.77 -14.84 -4.16
C LEU A 109 4.94 -15.25 -3.27
N SER A 110 4.68 -15.99 -2.19
CA SER A 110 5.72 -16.50 -1.29
C SER A 110 6.59 -17.57 -1.95
N ALA A 111 5.99 -18.43 -2.78
CA ALA A 111 6.73 -19.40 -3.56
C ALA A 111 7.57 -18.72 -4.65
N GLU A 112 6.97 -17.77 -5.37
CA GLU A 112 7.62 -17.04 -6.45
C GLU A 112 8.84 -16.25 -5.96
N ILE A 113 8.72 -15.50 -4.85
CA ILE A 113 9.83 -14.67 -4.36
C ILE A 113 11.02 -15.51 -3.90
N ARG A 114 10.77 -16.71 -3.36
CA ARG A 114 11.83 -17.65 -2.98
C ARG A 114 12.59 -18.11 -4.21
N THR A 115 11.88 -18.63 -5.22
CA THR A 115 12.50 -19.08 -6.47
C THR A 115 13.24 -17.95 -7.17
N ARG A 116 12.70 -16.72 -7.17
CA ARG A 116 13.37 -15.56 -7.74
C ARG A 116 14.68 -15.22 -7.01
N ALA A 117 14.66 -15.22 -5.69
CA ALA A 117 15.83 -14.92 -4.87
C ALA A 117 16.94 -15.96 -5.04
N ASP A 118 16.58 -17.23 -5.28
CA ASP A 118 17.54 -18.30 -5.59
C ASP A 118 18.27 -18.06 -6.93
N GLN A 119 17.66 -17.33 -7.86
CA GLN A 119 18.23 -17.00 -9.17
C GLN A 119 19.07 -15.72 -9.18
N GLY A 120 18.94 -14.88 -8.14
CA GLY A 120 19.70 -13.64 -8.03
C GLY A 120 19.01 -12.56 -7.19
N PRO A 121 19.66 -11.40 -7.06
CA PRO A 121 19.16 -10.32 -6.21
C PRO A 121 17.87 -9.69 -6.74
N VAL A 122 16.97 -9.38 -5.80
CA VAL A 122 15.84 -8.50 -6.06
C VAL A 122 16.29 -7.04 -5.85
N ASN A 123 16.07 -6.21 -6.87
CA ASN A 123 16.59 -4.84 -6.89
C ASN A 123 15.46 -3.82 -6.91
N PHE A 124 15.63 -2.77 -6.10
CA PHE A 124 14.73 -1.62 -6.03
C PHE A 124 15.53 -0.32 -6.13
N LYS A 125 14.94 0.69 -6.77
CA LYS A 125 15.39 2.07 -6.64
C LYS A 125 14.69 2.70 -5.44
N VAL A 126 15.47 3.32 -4.55
CA VAL A 126 14.94 4.16 -3.48
C VAL A 126 14.84 5.58 -4.03
N MET A 127 13.63 6.10 -4.11
CA MET A 127 13.33 7.43 -4.62
C MET A 127 12.81 8.31 -3.48
N LEU A 128 13.23 9.57 -3.45
CA LEU A 128 12.65 10.59 -2.58
C LEU A 128 11.83 11.54 -3.43
N GLN A 129 10.52 11.57 -3.22
CA GLN A 129 9.67 12.64 -3.74
C GLN A 129 9.79 13.84 -2.81
N VAL A 130 10.51 14.86 -3.26
CA VAL A 130 10.74 16.11 -2.52
C VAL A 130 9.48 16.99 -2.61
N ALA A 131 9.10 17.63 -1.49
CA ALA A 131 8.03 18.63 -1.48
C ALA A 131 8.39 19.80 -2.41
N ALA A 132 7.39 20.45 -3.00
CA ALA A 132 7.63 21.67 -3.75
C ALA A 132 8.15 22.77 -2.82
N ALA A 133 8.85 23.76 -3.37
CA ALA A 133 9.19 24.95 -2.61
C ALA A 133 7.89 25.72 -2.29
N GLU A 134 7.70 26.07 -1.01
CA GLU A 134 6.59 26.87 -0.47
C GLU A 134 5.27 26.14 -0.14
N ASP A 135 5.28 24.82 -0.04
CA ASP A 135 4.19 24.00 0.55
C ASP A 135 4.48 23.56 2.01
#